data_AF-A0A6D2K9L2-F1
#
_entry.id   AF-A0A6D2K9L2-F1
#
_cell.length_a   1.000
_cell.length_b   1.000
_cell.length_c   1.000
_cell.angle_alpha   90.00
_cell.angle_beta   90.00
_cell.angle_gamma   90.00
#
_symmetry.space_group_name_H-M   'P 1'
#
loop_
_entity.id
_entity.type
_entity.pdbx_description
1 polymer ?
#
loop_
_entity_poly.entity_id
_entity_poly.type
_entity_poly.pdbx_seq_one_letter_code
_entity_poly.pdbx_strand_id
1 'polypeptide(L)'
;MRAFVSGLPGYSAATALEPDKFDYPEWHWWFTLLTGFQWLSDSHMKSWATMMTHRLATRPELFKNDRICFLNSHITQFWERDWPRFQRCQMLPPNSLDWYFGNLPKSQPSNKRWGYDVDDLFIPLNIKNKHWVALHVSIPKRHITIYDSMVDWLDDAEMDLLVEPYAVMMPNLMHSAAQAEDKCVYFDAKYTHSRPSKDVPQQVGAGDCGVFVLKFIECLAVGYAAFPKTLCQKNITMFREQIASDMYHEINCRGPVEDPDDWDNVDLYDERL
;
A
#
# COMPACT_ATOMS: atom_id res chain seq x y z
N MET A 1 -16.58 -10.24 17.38
CA MET A 1 -15.86 -10.70 16.18
C MET A 1 -16.62 -11.80 15.45
N ARG A 2 -16.67 -13.07 15.92
CA ARG A 2 -17.40 -14.16 15.21
C ARG A 2 -18.85 -13.84 14.77
N ALA A 3 -19.64 -13.16 15.60
CA ALA A 3 -21.02 -12.77 15.26
C ALA A 3 -21.11 -11.69 14.15
N PHE A 4 -20.08 -10.85 14.03
CA PHE A 4 -19.96 -9.86 12.95
C PHE A 4 -19.58 -10.55 11.64
N VAL A 5 -18.58 -11.45 11.70
CA VAL A 5 -18.11 -12.15 10.50
C VAL A 5 -19.22 -13.03 9.91
N SER A 6 -20.08 -13.65 10.73
CA SER A 6 -21.29 -14.37 10.28
C SER A 6 -22.36 -13.50 9.62
N GLY A 7 -22.28 -12.17 9.77
CA GLY A 7 -23.21 -11.21 9.14
C GLY A 7 -22.69 -10.61 7.84
N LEU A 8 -21.42 -10.85 7.47
CA LEU A 8 -20.90 -10.46 6.16
C LEU A 8 -21.49 -11.38 5.09
N PRO A 9 -21.84 -10.84 3.90
CA PRO A 9 -22.33 -11.66 2.79
C PRO A 9 -21.42 -12.86 2.54
N GLY A 10 -21.95 -14.07 2.77
CA GLY A 10 -21.32 -15.32 2.40
C GLY A 10 -20.27 -15.90 3.36
N TYR A 11 -20.25 -15.50 4.64
CA TYR A 11 -19.40 -16.19 5.61
C TYR A 11 -19.99 -17.53 6.08
N SER A 12 -19.41 -18.64 5.60
CA SER A 12 -19.52 -19.97 6.22
C SER A 12 -18.17 -20.31 6.82
N ALA A 13 -18.07 -20.25 8.14
CA ALA A 13 -16.83 -20.32 8.91
C ALA A 13 -16.06 -21.66 8.84
N ALA A 14 -16.44 -22.64 8.01
CA ALA A 14 -15.79 -23.95 8.05
C ALA A 14 -15.91 -24.86 6.82
N THR A 15 -16.74 -24.59 5.81
CA THR A 15 -17.11 -25.63 4.83
C THR A 15 -17.50 -25.19 3.40
N ALA A 16 -17.44 -23.90 3.03
CA ALA A 16 -17.89 -23.46 1.71
C ALA A 16 -16.78 -23.56 0.64
N LEU A 17 -17.15 -24.05 -0.55
CA LEU A 17 -16.39 -23.89 -1.79
C LEU A 17 -16.09 -22.41 -2.02
N GLU A 18 -14.89 -22.10 -2.54
CA GLU A 18 -14.53 -20.76 -2.98
C GLU A 18 -15.63 -20.20 -3.91
N PRO A 19 -16.20 -19.01 -3.62
CA PRO A 19 -17.20 -18.42 -4.48
C PRO A 19 -16.60 -18.11 -5.85
N ASP A 20 -17.34 -18.40 -6.92
CA ASP A 20 -16.93 -18.02 -8.27
C ASP A 20 -16.80 -16.49 -8.34
N LYS A 21 -15.62 -16.03 -8.78
CA LYS A 21 -15.27 -14.61 -8.77
C LYS A 21 -16.08 -13.78 -9.79
N PHE A 22 -16.63 -14.42 -10.82
CA PHE A 22 -17.40 -13.75 -11.86
C PHE A 22 -18.89 -13.74 -11.52
N ASP A 23 -19.41 -14.84 -11.00
CA ASP A 23 -20.82 -14.94 -10.60
C ASP A 23 -21.09 -14.21 -9.27
N TYR A 24 -20.12 -14.21 -8.35
CA TYR A 24 -20.26 -13.64 -7.00
C TYR A 24 -19.06 -12.76 -6.59
N PRO A 25 -18.76 -11.67 -7.30
CA PRO A 25 -17.55 -10.87 -7.11
C PRO A 25 -17.41 -10.28 -5.69
N GLU A 26 -18.49 -9.74 -5.11
CA GLU A 26 -18.46 -9.18 -3.76
C GLU A 26 -18.22 -10.25 -2.69
N TRP A 27 -18.86 -11.41 -2.84
CA TRP A 27 -18.68 -12.53 -1.91
C TRP A 27 -17.27 -13.09 -2.03
N HIS A 28 -16.77 -13.31 -3.25
CA HIS A 28 -15.41 -13.77 -3.50
C HIS A 28 -14.37 -12.82 -2.88
N TRP A 29 -14.60 -11.52 -2.95
CA TRP A 29 -13.73 -10.52 -2.34
C TRP A 29 -13.68 -10.63 -0.81
N TRP A 30 -14.85 -10.67 -0.13
CA TRP A 30 -14.87 -10.87 1.32
C TRP A 30 -14.33 -12.24 1.75
N PHE A 31 -14.60 -13.29 0.98
CA PHE A 31 -14.04 -14.62 1.19
C PHE A 31 -12.51 -14.58 1.16
N THR A 32 -11.93 -13.89 0.17
CA THR A 32 -10.49 -13.70 0.02
C THR A 32 -9.88 -12.98 1.22
N LEU A 33 -10.53 -11.92 1.71
CA LEU A 33 -10.05 -11.20 2.88
C LEU A 33 -10.09 -12.06 4.15
N LEU A 34 -11.19 -12.78 4.38
CA LEU A 34 -11.45 -13.51 5.63
C LEU A 34 -10.75 -14.88 5.71
N THR A 35 -10.32 -15.44 4.58
CA THR A 35 -9.74 -16.78 4.52
C THR A 35 -8.22 -16.73 4.58
N GLY A 36 -7.61 -17.46 5.51
CA GLY A 36 -6.15 -17.57 5.61
C GLY A 36 -5.54 -18.14 4.33
N PHE A 37 -4.29 -17.76 4.02
CA PHE A 37 -3.58 -18.15 2.80
C PHE A 37 -4.20 -17.66 1.47
N GLN A 38 -5.29 -16.88 1.51
CA GLN A 38 -5.85 -16.24 0.32
C GLN A 38 -5.22 -14.87 0.06
N TRP A 39 -4.94 -14.62 -1.21
CA TRP A 39 -4.13 -13.50 -1.65
C TRP A 39 -4.94 -12.22 -1.74
N LEU A 40 -4.55 -11.20 -0.96
CA LEU A 40 -5.20 -9.89 -1.08
C LEU A 40 -4.88 -9.27 -2.45
N SER A 41 -5.91 -8.77 -3.11
CA SER A 41 -5.81 -8.01 -4.36
C SER A 41 -5.54 -6.52 -4.12
N ASP A 42 -5.24 -5.78 -5.19
CA ASP A 42 -5.10 -4.31 -5.16
C ASP A 42 -6.31 -3.61 -4.57
N SER A 43 -7.53 -4.10 -4.85
CA SER A 43 -8.75 -3.50 -4.30
C SER A 43 -8.88 -3.67 -2.79
N HIS A 44 -8.33 -4.73 -2.21
CA HIS A 44 -8.20 -4.85 -0.74
C HIS A 44 -7.21 -3.82 -0.19
N MET A 45 -6.04 -3.69 -0.82
CA MET A 45 -5.02 -2.72 -0.42
C MET A 45 -5.55 -1.29 -0.48
N LYS A 46 -6.23 -0.93 -1.58
CA LYS A 46 -6.88 0.37 -1.77
C LYS A 46 -7.91 0.63 -0.69
N SER A 47 -8.84 -0.30 -0.48
CA SER A 47 -9.93 -0.13 0.49
C SER A 47 -9.38 0.02 1.93
N TRP A 48 -8.31 -0.69 2.27
CA TRP A 48 -7.62 -0.51 3.55
C TRP A 48 -6.91 0.85 3.65
N ALA A 49 -6.22 1.30 2.59
CA ALA A 49 -5.57 2.62 2.57
C ALA A 49 -6.61 3.75 2.72
N THR A 50 -7.76 3.66 2.04
CA THR A 50 -8.90 4.58 2.19
C THR A 50 -9.38 4.63 3.65
N MET A 51 -9.53 3.48 4.30
CA MET A 51 -9.90 3.41 5.72
C MET A 51 -8.84 4.08 6.60
N MET A 52 -7.56 3.83 6.38
CA MET A 52 -6.48 4.44 7.17
C MET A 52 -6.37 5.95 6.96
N THR A 53 -6.59 6.43 5.74
CA THR A 53 -6.68 7.87 5.44
C THR A 53 -7.89 8.51 6.14
N HIS A 54 -9.05 7.83 6.13
CA HIS A 54 -10.23 8.27 6.89
C HIS A 54 -9.95 8.33 8.40
N ARG A 55 -9.28 7.31 8.96
CA ARG A 55 -8.84 7.31 10.36
C ARG A 55 -7.91 8.47 10.66
N LEU A 56 -6.92 8.75 9.81
CA LEU A 56 -6.00 9.87 10.01
C LEU A 56 -6.72 11.21 10.03
N ALA A 57 -7.71 11.40 9.15
CA ALA A 57 -8.50 12.62 9.07
C ALA A 57 -9.44 12.81 10.27
N THR A 58 -10.03 11.73 10.79
CA THR A 58 -11.04 11.79 11.85
C THR A 58 -10.48 11.60 13.25
N ARG A 59 -9.35 10.89 13.37
CA ARG A 59 -8.74 10.44 14.62
C ARG A 59 -7.20 10.50 14.56
N PRO A 60 -6.61 11.69 14.32
CA PRO A 60 -5.16 11.85 14.22
C PRO A 60 -4.42 11.43 15.51
N GLU A 61 -5.09 11.41 16.67
CA GLU A 61 -4.51 11.00 17.96
C GLU A 61 -4.09 9.52 18.02
N LEU A 62 -4.57 8.70 17.08
CA LEU A 62 -4.19 7.30 16.96
C LEU A 62 -2.81 7.09 16.32
N PHE A 63 -2.26 8.12 15.69
CA PHE A 63 -1.05 8.02 14.89
C PHE A 63 0.13 8.72 15.57
N LYS A 64 1.35 8.35 15.16
CA LYS A 64 2.57 8.98 15.68
C LYS A 64 2.63 10.49 15.40
N ASN A 65 2.02 10.91 14.30
CA ASN A 65 1.82 12.30 13.88
C ASN A 65 0.84 12.31 12.68
N ASP A 66 0.47 13.50 12.23
CA ASP A 66 -0.44 13.75 11.10
C ASP A 66 0.27 14.04 9.76
N ARG A 67 1.60 13.93 9.73
CA ARG A 67 2.48 14.15 8.58
C ARG A 67 2.82 12.83 7.86
N ILE A 68 1.84 11.95 7.79
CA ILE A 68 1.94 10.65 7.11
C ILE A 68 0.88 10.54 6.01
N CYS A 69 1.14 9.72 5.00
CA CYS A 69 0.18 9.43 3.94
C CYS A 69 0.15 7.93 3.62
N PHE A 70 -1.06 7.39 3.48
CA PHE A 70 -1.30 6.01 3.05
C PHE A 70 -1.64 6.03 1.56
N LEU A 71 -0.79 5.42 0.75
CA LEU A 71 -1.01 5.26 -0.69
C LEU A 71 -1.50 3.84 -0.99
N ASN A 72 -2.10 3.67 -2.17
CA ASN A 72 -2.43 2.35 -2.71
C ASN A 72 -1.37 1.90 -3.73
N SER A 73 -1.49 0.66 -4.22
CA SER A 73 -0.51 0.04 -5.11
C SER A 73 -0.46 0.61 -6.52
N HIS A 74 -1.46 1.40 -6.95
CA HIS A 74 -1.47 1.92 -8.32
C HIS A 74 -0.32 2.88 -8.60
N ILE A 75 0.10 3.69 -7.62
CA ILE A 75 1.27 4.56 -7.81
C ILE A 75 2.50 3.76 -8.20
N THR A 76 2.75 2.64 -7.51
CA THR A 76 3.91 1.79 -7.79
C THR A 76 3.79 1.07 -9.14
N GLN A 77 2.58 0.70 -9.55
CA GLN A 77 2.34 0.08 -10.86
C GLN A 77 2.57 1.06 -12.02
N PHE A 78 2.08 2.30 -11.91
CA PHE A 78 2.32 3.33 -12.92
C PHE A 78 3.80 3.65 -13.07
N TRP A 79 4.50 3.72 -11.94
CA TRP A 79 5.91 4.02 -11.91
C TRP A 79 6.76 2.88 -12.47
N GLU A 80 6.42 1.62 -12.15
CA GLU A 80 7.07 0.46 -12.77
C GLU A 80 6.85 0.45 -14.30
N ARG A 81 5.61 0.63 -14.75
CA ARG A 81 5.25 0.69 -16.18
C ARG A 81 6.07 1.74 -16.93
N ASP A 82 6.17 2.95 -16.39
CA ASP A 82 6.80 4.08 -17.06
C ASP A 82 8.32 4.19 -16.78
N TRP A 83 8.89 3.29 -15.97
CA TRP A 83 10.31 3.27 -15.66
C TRP A 83 11.21 3.26 -16.91
N PRO A 84 10.99 2.42 -17.94
CA PRO A 84 11.81 2.45 -19.15
C PRO A 84 11.73 3.79 -19.89
N ARG A 85 10.58 4.48 -19.83
CA ARG A 85 10.41 5.81 -20.43
C ARG A 85 11.19 6.85 -19.64
N PHE A 86 11.10 6.82 -18.31
CA PHE A 86 11.89 7.69 -17.44
C PHE A 86 13.39 7.52 -17.68
N GLN A 87 13.89 6.29 -17.80
CA GLN A 87 15.31 6.05 -18.09
C GLN A 87 15.80 6.66 -19.41
N ARG A 88 14.92 6.75 -20.42
CA ARG A 88 15.27 7.30 -21.74
C ARG A 88 15.23 8.82 -21.80
N CYS A 89 14.27 9.46 -21.13
CA CYS A 89 14.02 10.89 -21.30
C CYS A 89 13.64 11.65 -20.02
N GLN A 90 13.80 11.05 -18.84
CA GLN A 90 13.48 11.63 -17.53
C GLN A 90 12.03 12.15 -17.42
N MET A 91 11.13 11.64 -18.24
CA MET A 91 9.70 11.96 -18.16
C MET A 91 9.07 11.16 -17.02
N LEU A 92 8.51 11.88 -16.05
CA LEU A 92 7.77 11.28 -14.95
C LEU A 92 6.45 10.66 -15.45
N PRO A 93 5.95 9.61 -14.78
CA PRO A 93 4.65 9.01 -15.07
C PRO A 93 3.52 10.07 -15.05
N PRO A 94 2.48 9.93 -15.89
CA PRO A 94 1.27 10.74 -15.78
C PRO A 94 0.72 10.76 -14.36
N ASN A 95 0.08 11.85 -13.96
CA ASN A 95 -0.51 12.07 -12.64
C ASN A 95 0.49 12.05 -11.46
N SER A 96 1.81 11.99 -11.70
CA SER A 96 2.81 12.08 -10.63
C SER A 96 2.66 13.36 -9.79
N LEU A 97 2.28 14.48 -10.42
CA LEU A 97 1.99 15.72 -9.70
C LEU A 97 0.71 15.63 -8.87
N ASP A 98 -0.32 14.93 -9.34
CA ASP A 98 -1.57 14.75 -8.59
C ASP A 98 -1.36 13.92 -7.34
N TRP A 99 -0.50 12.89 -7.40
CA TRP A 99 -0.04 12.19 -6.22
C TRP A 99 0.72 13.11 -5.25
N TYR A 100 1.67 13.88 -5.79
CA TYR A 100 2.50 14.80 -5.01
C TYR A 100 1.71 15.88 -4.27
N PHE A 101 0.67 16.44 -4.89
CA PHE A 101 -0.20 17.46 -4.30
C PHE A 101 -1.36 16.86 -3.49
N GLY A 102 -1.50 15.53 -3.46
CA GLY A 102 -2.57 14.86 -2.73
C GLY A 102 -3.95 15.02 -3.37
N ASN A 103 -4.00 15.23 -4.70
CA ASN A 103 -5.23 15.27 -5.50
C ASN A 103 -5.79 13.87 -5.78
N LEU A 104 -4.93 12.84 -5.68
CA LEU A 104 -5.32 11.43 -5.84
C LEU A 104 -5.35 10.67 -4.50
N PRO A 105 -6.29 9.71 -4.35
CA PRO A 105 -7.40 9.42 -5.27
C PRO A 105 -8.43 10.56 -5.31
N LYS A 106 -9.09 10.79 -6.45
CA LYS A 106 -10.03 11.92 -6.63
C LYS A 106 -11.26 11.80 -5.74
N SER A 107 -11.66 10.56 -5.45
CA SER A 107 -12.72 10.24 -4.49
C SER A 107 -12.40 10.70 -3.06
N GLN A 108 -11.12 10.87 -2.71
CA GLN A 108 -10.67 11.25 -1.37
C GLN A 108 -9.35 12.04 -1.42
N PRO A 109 -9.36 13.28 -1.94
CA PRO A 109 -8.14 14.08 -2.04
C PRO A 109 -7.70 14.52 -0.64
N SER A 110 -6.43 14.31 -0.31
CA SER A 110 -5.86 14.80 0.93
C SER A 110 -5.50 16.28 0.88
N ASN A 111 -5.23 16.81 -0.33
CA ASN A 111 -4.66 18.15 -0.56
C ASN A 111 -3.38 18.43 0.25
N LYS A 112 -2.67 17.37 0.65
CA LYS A 112 -1.42 17.45 1.41
C LYS A 112 -0.25 17.23 0.48
N ARG A 113 0.68 18.19 0.49
CA ARG A 113 1.86 18.18 -0.37
C ARG A 113 2.99 17.38 0.25
N TRP A 114 3.58 16.49 -0.53
CA TRP A 114 4.73 15.70 -0.08
C TRP A 114 5.95 16.58 0.22
N GLY A 115 6.59 16.34 1.36
CA GLY A 115 7.70 17.11 1.91
C GLY A 115 7.28 18.36 2.71
N TYR A 116 6.10 18.91 2.45
CA TYR A 116 5.62 20.13 3.12
C TYR A 116 4.62 19.79 4.22
N ASP A 117 3.64 18.95 3.89
CA ASP A 117 2.60 18.48 4.82
C ASP A 117 2.78 17.01 5.21
N VAL A 118 3.52 16.25 4.39
CA VAL A 118 3.74 14.81 4.56
C VAL A 118 5.24 14.50 4.56
N ASP A 119 5.71 13.83 5.62
CA ASP A 119 7.09 13.39 5.76
C ASP A 119 7.27 11.91 5.43
N ASP A 120 6.27 11.07 5.77
CA ASP A 120 6.32 9.63 5.56
C ASP A 120 5.20 9.15 4.63
N LEU A 121 5.57 8.38 3.60
CA LEU A 121 4.63 7.66 2.74
C LEU A 121 4.67 6.17 3.07
N PHE A 122 3.50 5.57 3.16
CA PHE A 122 3.35 4.13 3.29
C PHE A 122 2.65 3.56 2.06
N ILE A 123 3.33 2.63 1.37
CA ILE A 123 2.91 2.16 0.05
C ILE A 123 3.00 0.63 0.01
N PRO A 124 1.91 -0.09 -0.30
CA PRO A 124 1.98 -1.51 -0.61
C PRO A 124 2.52 -1.68 -2.04
N LEU A 125 3.59 -2.46 -2.20
CA LEU A 125 4.18 -2.81 -3.49
C LEU A 125 3.88 -4.27 -3.83
N ASN A 126 3.29 -4.51 -5.00
CA ASN A 126 3.04 -5.86 -5.53
C ASN A 126 4.19 -6.29 -6.45
N ILE A 127 5.04 -7.17 -5.97
CA ILE A 127 6.18 -7.69 -6.73
C ILE A 127 5.69 -8.82 -7.64
N LYS A 128 5.81 -8.62 -8.95
CA LYS A 128 5.53 -9.62 -10.00
C LYS A 128 4.13 -10.24 -9.92
N ASN A 129 3.16 -9.49 -9.38
CA ASN A 129 1.82 -9.99 -9.07
C ASN A 129 1.83 -11.26 -8.18
N LYS A 130 2.86 -11.39 -7.34
CA LYS A 130 3.22 -12.62 -6.61
C LYS A 130 3.60 -12.39 -5.16
N HIS A 131 3.92 -11.18 -4.74
CA HIS A 131 4.30 -10.94 -3.35
C HIS A 131 4.08 -9.50 -2.95
N TRP A 132 3.53 -9.29 -1.77
CA TRP A 132 3.33 -7.95 -1.23
C TRP A 132 4.44 -7.59 -0.27
N VAL A 133 5.04 -6.42 -0.46
CA VAL A 133 5.95 -5.78 0.50
C VAL A 133 5.46 -4.38 0.87
N ALA A 134 5.82 -3.91 2.06
CA ALA A 134 5.49 -2.55 2.49
C ALA A 134 6.69 -1.64 2.27
N LEU A 135 6.49 -0.55 1.52
CA LEU A 135 7.45 0.54 1.42
C LEU A 135 7.10 1.61 2.45
N HIS A 136 8.06 1.93 3.30
CA HIS A 136 8.06 3.15 4.10
C HIS A 136 9.06 4.13 3.50
N VAL A 137 8.56 5.17 2.83
CA VAL A 137 9.37 6.24 2.26
C VAL A 137 9.42 7.40 3.24
N SER A 138 10.58 7.64 3.83
CA SER A 138 10.82 8.84 4.63
C SER A 138 11.44 9.92 3.73
N ILE A 139 10.63 10.91 3.34
CA ILE A 139 11.05 12.01 2.47
C ILE A 139 12.22 12.81 3.10
N PRO A 140 12.17 13.24 4.38
CA PRO A 140 13.26 14.02 4.97
C PRO A 140 14.59 13.25 5.02
N LYS A 141 14.53 11.94 5.29
CA LYS A 141 15.73 11.07 5.31
C LYS A 141 16.16 10.59 3.93
N ARG A 142 15.36 10.83 2.88
CA ARG A 142 15.61 10.33 1.52
C ARG A 142 15.89 8.83 1.51
N HIS A 143 15.05 8.08 2.22
CA HIS A 143 15.26 6.65 2.46
C HIS A 143 13.96 5.85 2.32
N ILE A 144 14.05 4.69 1.68
CA ILE A 144 12.98 3.71 1.55
C ILE A 144 13.32 2.48 2.39
N THR A 145 12.50 2.16 3.39
CA THR A 145 12.60 0.91 4.13
C THR A 145 11.57 -0.09 3.61
N ILE A 146 12.02 -1.28 3.23
CA ILE A 146 11.21 -2.34 2.63
C ILE A 146 10.95 -3.41 3.70
N TYR A 147 9.71 -3.50 4.17
CA TYR A 147 9.30 -4.54 5.11
C TYR A 147 8.72 -5.72 4.36
N ASP A 148 9.36 -6.87 4.54
CA ASP A 148 9.09 -8.09 3.82
C ASP A 148 8.84 -9.24 4.80
N SER A 149 7.69 -9.91 4.64
CA SER A 149 7.28 -11.06 5.44
C SER A 149 7.77 -12.40 4.89
N MET A 150 8.44 -12.42 3.75
CA MET A 150 8.99 -13.61 3.09
C MET A 150 10.37 -13.30 2.50
N VAL A 151 11.33 -12.97 3.36
CA VAL A 151 12.67 -12.52 2.92
C VAL A 151 13.43 -13.54 2.07
N ASP A 152 13.17 -14.83 2.27
CA ASP A 152 13.86 -15.93 1.57
C ASP A 152 13.34 -16.17 0.14
N TRP A 153 12.23 -15.53 -0.27
CA TRP A 153 11.63 -15.75 -1.59
C TRP A 153 12.32 -14.97 -2.71
N LEU A 154 12.91 -13.82 -2.38
CA LEU A 154 13.55 -12.91 -3.31
C LEU A 154 14.87 -12.44 -2.71
N ASP A 155 15.96 -12.52 -3.47
CA ASP A 155 17.24 -12.02 -2.99
C ASP A 155 17.30 -10.48 -3.00
N ASP A 156 18.28 -9.93 -2.27
CA ASP A 156 18.40 -8.48 -2.12
C ASP A 156 18.81 -7.78 -3.42
N ALA A 157 19.58 -8.44 -4.30
CA ALA A 157 19.98 -7.83 -5.58
C ALA A 157 18.78 -7.69 -6.52
N GLU A 158 17.87 -8.66 -6.52
CA GLU A 158 16.62 -8.58 -7.25
C GLU A 158 15.65 -7.56 -6.63
N MET A 159 15.58 -7.49 -5.30
CA MET A 159 14.82 -6.45 -4.61
C MET A 159 15.33 -5.05 -4.97
N ASP A 160 16.65 -4.85 -5.03
CA ASP A 160 17.28 -3.58 -5.40
C ASP A 160 16.81 -3.11 -6.78
N LEU A 161 16.77 -4.02 -7.76
CA LEU A 161 16.29 -3.71 -9.11
C LEU A 161 14.80 -3.33 -9.14
N LEU A 162 13.99 -3.97 -8.31
CA LEU A 162 12.55 -3.73 -8.25
C LEU A 162 12.19 -2.43 -7.53
N VAL A 163 13.02 -2.00 -6.56
CA VAL A 163 12.80 -0.73 -5.83
C VAL A 163 13.46 0.47 -6.52
N GLU A 164 14.41 0.22 -7.43
CA GLU A 164 15.11 1.24 -8.23
C GLU A 164 14.18 2.32 -8.82
N PRO A 165 13.06 1.98 -9.49
CA PRO A 165 12.20 2.97 -10.12
C PRO A 165 11.70 4.01 -9.12
N TYR A 166 11.30 3.56 -7.93
CA TYR A 166 10.78 4.42 -6.87
C TYR A 166 11.90 5.25 -6.24
N ALA A 167 13.05 4.63 -5.97
CA ALA A 167 14.21 5.31 -5.38
C ALA A 167 14.76 6.45 -6.27
N VAL A 168 14.62 6.32 -7.59
CA VAL A 168 15.09 7.33 -8.57
C VAL A 168 14.01 8.35 -8.91
N MET A 169 12.78 7.91 -9.20
CA MET A 169 11.74 8.84 -9.67
C MET A 169 11.17 9.70 -8.53
N MET A 170 11.19 9.24 -7.27
CA MET A 170 10.74 10.03 -6.12
C MET A 170 11.50 11.35 -5.99
N PRO A 171 12.84 11.36 -5.85
CA PRO A 171 13.58 12.62 -5.77
C PRO A 171 13.46 13.48 -7.03
N ASN A 172 13.30 12.90 -8.22
CA ASN A 172 13.08 13.66 -9.45
C ASN A 172 11.72 14.39 -9.46
N LEU A 173 10.65 13.71 -9.03
CA LEU A 173 9.34 14.32 -8.83
C LEU A 173 9.39 15.43 -7.77
N MET A 174 9.96 15.12 -6.60
CA MET A 174 10.09 16.07 -5.50
C MET A 174 10.89 17.30 -5.94
N HIS A 175 11.99 17.10 -6.66
CA HIS A 175 12.79 18.19 -7.22
C HIS A 175 11.96 18.99 -8.20
N SER A 176 11.38 18.37 -9.23
CA SER A 176 10.60 19.04 -10.28
C SER A 176 9.47 19.91 -9.70
N ALA A 177 8.72 19.36 -8.74
CA ALA A 177 7.55 19.99 -8.14
C ALA A 177 7.85 20.96 -6.99
N ALA A 178 9.08 20.98 -6.45
CA ALA A 178 9.47 21.91 -5.40
C ALA A 178 9.42 23.38 -5.85
N GLN A 179 9.16 24.29 -4.91
CA GLN A 179 9.34 25.72 -5.15
C GLN A 179 10.81 26.03 -5.45
N ALA A 180 11.07 27.12 -6.19
CA ALA A 180 12.43 27.45 -6.63
C ALA A 180 13.43 27.59 -5.47
N GLU A 181 12.99 28.16 -4.35
CA GLU A 181 13.78 28.33 -3.12
C GLU A 181 14.09 27.00 -2.41
N ASP A 182 13.23 25.99 -2.55
CA ASP A 182 13.35 24.69 -1.89
C ASP A 182 14.08 23.63 -2.72
N LYS A 183 14.50 23.96 -3.95
CA LYS A 183 15.22 23.02 -4.85
C LYS A 183 16.51 22.48 -4.24
N CYS A 184 17.15 23.24 -3.34
CA CYS A 184 18.36 22.81 -2.63
C CYS A 184 18.07 21.75 -1.55
N VAL A 185 16.86 21.74 -0.99
CA VAL A 185 16.38 20.74 -0.03
C VAL A 185 15.93 19.49 -0.79
N TYR A 186 15.12 19.68 -1.84
CA TYR A 186 14.60 18.61 -2.68
C TYR A 186 15.46 18.42 -3.94
N PHE A 187 16.74 18.07 -3.79
CA PHE A 187 17.59 17.73 -4.94
C PHE A 187 17.28 16.31 -5.47
N ASP A 188 17.60 16.06 -6.74
CA ASP A 188 17.13 14.91 -7.54
C ASP A 188 17.95 13.61 -7.37
N ALA A 189 18.99 13.61 -6.53
CA ALA A 189 19.80 12.41 -6.29
C ALA A 189 18.95 11.23 -5.77
N LYS A 190 19.29 10.02 -6.18
CA LYS A 190 18.58 8.80 -5.78
C LYS A 190 18.42 8.67 -4.26
N TYR A 191 17.25 8.23 -3.81
CA TYR A 191 17.01 7.84 -2.42
C TYR A 191 17.77 6.57 -2.08
N THR A 192 18.22 6.44 -0.85
CA THR A 192 18.79 5.18 -0.35
C THR A 192 17.65 4.21 -0.01
N HIS A 193 17.94 2.91 0.05
CA HIS A 193 16.94 1.93 0.50
C HIS A 193 17.57 0.81 1.33
N SER A 194 16.74 0.13 2.12
CA SER A 194 17.14 -1.02 2.93
C SER A 194 15.98 -1.99 3.11
N ARG A 195 16.29 -3.27 3.30
CA ARG A 195 15.32 -4.33 3.59
C ARG A 195 15.69 -5.03 4.90
N PRO A 196 15.25 -4.52 6.06
CA PRO A 196 15.54 -5.17 7.33
C PRO A 196 14.87 -6.54 7.38
N SER A 197 15.65 -7.57 7.73
CA SER A 197 15.14 -8.93 7.98
C SER A 197 15.07 -9.26 9.48
N LYS A 198 15.92 -8.63 10.28
CA LYS A 198 15.96 -8.83 11.73
C LYS A 198 14.75 -8.18 12.39
N ASP A 199 14.08 -8.94 13.27
CA ASP A 199 12.93 -8.48 14.06
C ASP A 199 11.70 -8.05 13.22
N VAL A 200 11.71 -8.33 11.91
CA VAL A 200 10.55 -8.17 11.02
C VAL A 200 9.77 -9.49 10.99
N PRO A 201 8.48 -9.50 11.37
CA PRO A 201 7.68 -10.72 11.37
C PRO A 201 7.66 -11.43 10.01
N GLN A 202 7.94 -12.72 10.02
CA GLN A 202 7.90 -13.57 8.82
C GLN A 202 6.59 -14.38 8.79
N GLN A 203 6.02 -14.50 7.60
CA GLN A 203 4.87 -15.35 7.34
C GLN A 203 5.29 -16.82 7.23
N VAL A 204 4.31 -17.72 7.37
CA VAL A 204 4.50 -19.15 7.09
C VAL A 204 3.51 -19.54 6.00
N GLY A 205 4.02 -20.09 4.89
CA GLY A 205 3.20 -20.42 3.73
C GLY A 205 3.01 -19.24 2.76
N ALA A 206 2.11 -19.39 1.81
CA ALA A 206 1.82 -18.39 0.77
C ALA A 206 0.49 -17.68 1.03
N GLY A 207 0.32 -16.49 0.46
CA GLY A 207 -0.97 -15.78 0.38
C GLY A 207 -1.32 -14.83 1.52
N ASP A 208 -0.62 -14.89 2.65
CA ASP A 208 -0.85 -13.96 3.76
C ASP A 208 0.00 -12.67 3.71
N CYS A 209 0.89 -12.53 2.73
CA CYS A 209 1.83 -11.38 2.61
C CYS A 209 1.11 -10.05 2.62
N GLY A 210 -0.05 -9.97 1.97
CA GLY A 210 -0.88 -8.77 1.97
C GLY A 210 -1.29 -8.34 3.38
N VAL A 211 -1.73 -9.27 4.23
CA VAL A 211 -2.15 -8.96 5.60
C VAL A 211 -0.96 -8.51 6.45
N PHE A 212 0.21 -9.13 6.27
CA PHE A 212 1.45 -8.67 6.92
C PHE A 212 1.80 -7.25 6.52
N VAL A 213 1.74 -6.92 5.23
CA VAL A 213 1.98 -5.55 4.71
C VAL A 213 1.05 -4.54 5.36
N LEU A 214 -0.26 -4.81 5.39
CA LEU A 214 -1.23 -3.92 6.03
C LEU A 214 -0.90 -3.70 7.51
N LYS A 215 -0.53 -4.76 8.23
CA LYS A 215 -0.17 -4.66 9.66
C LYS A 215 1.20 -4.05 9.91
N PHE A 216 2.17 -4.19 9.00
CA PHE A 216 3.44 -3.47 9.09
C PHE A 216 3.19 -1.97 9.01
N ILE A 217 2.43 -1.54 7.99
CA ILE A 217 2.10 -0.13 7.81
C ILE A 217 1.32 0.41 9.02
N GLU A 218 0.32 -0.32 9.51
CA GLU A 218 -0.43 0.07 10.71
C GLU A 218 0.48 0.31 11.92
N CYS A 219 1.39 -0.64 12.22
CA CYS A 219 2.32 -0.51 13.35
C CYS A 219 3.24 0.71 13.19
N LEU A 220 3.79 0.93 12.00
CA LEU A 220 4.70 2.05 11.72
C LEU A 220 3.97 3.40 11.80
N ALA A 221 2.73 3.46 11.34
CA ALA A 221 1.90 4.67 11.38
C ALA A 221 1.45 5.03 12.79
N VAL A 222 1.13 4.03 13.62
CA VAL A 222 0.80 4.23 15.05
C VAL A 222 2.05 4.59 15.88
N GLY A 223 3.25 4.30 15.38
CA GLY A 223 4.51 4.68 16.02
C GLY A 223 5.17 3.60 16.86
N TYR A 224 4.90 2.32 16.57
CA TYR A 224 5.62 1.23 17.21
C TYR A 224 7.13 1.31 16.89
N ALA A 225 7.96 1.34 17.93
CA ALA A 225 9.41 1.29 17.79
C ALA A 225 9.93 -0.09 17.34
N ALA A 226 9.15 -1.14 17.59
CA ALA A 226 9.41 -2.51 17.15
C ALA A 226 8.08 -3.22 16.91
N PHE A 227 8.04 -4.17 15.97
CA PHE A 227 6.82 -4.93 15.70
C PHE A 227 6.41 -5.78 16.90
N PRO A 228 5.13 -5.76 17.29
CA PRO A 228 4.67 -6.56 18.42
C PRO A 228 4.77 -8.05 18.10
N LYS A 229 5.16 -8.87 19.09
CA LYS A 229 5.23 -10.35 18.93
C LYS A 229 3.89 -10.99 18.53
N THR A 230 2.79 -10.29 18.79
CA THR A 230 1.45 -10.72 18.36
C THR A 230 1.28 -10.62 16.84
N LEU A 231 2.05 -9.79 16.14
CA LEU A 231 2.12 -9.79 14.68
C LEU A 231 2.91 -11.02 14.21
N CYS A 232 2.22 -12.15 14.10
CA CYS A 232 2.77 -13.41 13.61
C CYS A 232 1.68 -14.26 12.96
N GLN A 233 2.10 -15.29 12.20
CA GLN A 233 1.20 -16.16 11.44
C GLN A 233 0.05 -16.76 12.28
N LYS A 234 0.31 -17.08 13.56
CA LYS A 234 -0.69 -17.68 14.46
C LYS A 234 -1.94 -16.80 14.64
N ASN A 235 -1.80 -15.48 14.46
CA ASN A 235 -2.87 -14.51 14.63
C ASN A 235 -3.44 -14.01 13.29
N ILE A 236 -3.10 -14.65 12.16
CA ILE A 236 -3.50 -14.15 10.84
C ILE A 236 -5.01 -14.06 10.67
N THR A 237 -5.76 -15.06 11.15
CA THR A 237 -7.22 -15.07 11.13
C THR A 237 -7.79 -13.89 11.91
N MET A 238 -7.23 -13.58 13.08
CA MET A 238 -7.65 -12.43 13.88
C MET A 238 -7.42 -11.12 13.13
N PHE A 239 -6.26 -10.95 12.47
CA PHE A 239 -5.97 -9.74 11.71
C PHE A 239 -6.87 -9.57 10.49
N ARG A 240 -7.17 -10.67 9.78
CA ARG A 240 -8.13 -10.69 8.67
C ARG A 240 -9.52 -10.28 9.12
N GLU A 241 -10.02 -10.87 10.21
CA GLU A 241 -11.31 -10.51 10.81
C GLU A 241 -11.35 -9.05 11.28
N GLN A 242 -10.25 -8.56 11.85
CA GLN A 242 -10.13 -7.17 12.30
C GLN A 242 -10.21 -6.21 11.12
N ILE A 243 -9.37 -6.41 10.11
CA ILE A 243 -9.34 -5.57 8.89
C ILE A 243 -10.72 -5.56 8.23
N ALA A 244 -11.37 -6.73 8.10
CA ALA A 244 -12.71 -6.80 7.53
C ALA A 244 -13.76 -6.02 8.35
N SER A 245 -13.70 -6.14 9.69
CA SER A 245 -14.62 -5.44 10.58
C SER A 245 -14.44 -3.93 10.54
N ASP A 246 -13.20 -3.49 10.57
CA ASP A 246 -12.84 -2.09 10.54
C ASP A 246 -13.29 -1.45 9.22
N MET A 247 -13.00 -2.09 8.08
CA MET A 247 -13.40 -1.58 6.76
C MET A 247 -14.92 -1.49 6.61
N TYR A 248 -15.65 -2.51 7.08
CA TYR A 248 -17.11 -2.54 6.99
C TYR A 248 -17.77 -1.44 7.82
N HIS A 249 -17.21 -1.12 9.01
CA HIS A 249 -17.82 -0.18 9.95
C HIS A 249 -17.33 1.25 9.76
N GLU A 250 -16.05 1.47 9.48
CA GLU A 250 -15.47 2.82 9.47
C GLU A 250 -15.66 3.55 8.14
N ILE A 251 -15.65 2.82 7.02
CA ILE A 251 -15.84 3.40 5.70
C ILE A 251 -17.05 2.81 4.96
N ASN A 252 -17.92 2.08 5.68
CA ASN A 252 -19.09 1.44 5.10
C ASN A 252 -18.74 0.55 3.88
N CYS A 253 -17.58 -0.11 3.89
CA CYS A 253 -17.14 -0.94 2.77
C CYS A 253 -18.12 -2.10 2.56
N ARG A 254 -18.54 -2.33 1.31
CA ARG A 254 -19.46 -3.42 0.91
C ARG A 254 -18.85 -4.36 -0.11
N GLY A 255 -17.68 -4.03 -0.66
CA GLY A 255 -16.96 -4.83 -1.65
C GLY A 255 -15.74 -4.04 -2.15
N PRO A 256 -15.19 -4.39 -3.32
CA PRO A 256 -14.10 -3.63 -3.95
C PRO A 256 -14.45 -2.14 -4.05
N VAL A 257 -13.60 -1.27 -3.48
CA VAL A 257 -13.72 0.19 -3.65
C VAL A 257 -13.05 0.59 -4.96
N GLU A 258 -13.81 0.57 -6.04
CA GLU A 258 -13.39 1.08 -7.34
C GLU A 258 -14.18 2.36 -7.65
N ASP A 259 -13.44 3.44 -7.91
CA ASP A 259 -14.00 4.67 -8.47
C ASP A 259 -13.40 4.79 -9.87
N PRO A 260 -14.21 4.66 -10.93
CA PRO A 260 -13.73 4.79 -12.30
C PRO A 260 -13.00 6.12 -12.56
N ASP A 261 -13.43 7.18 -11.87
CA ASP A 261 -12.91 8.54 -12.09
C ASP A 261 -11.54 8.74 -11.43
N ASP A 262 -11.18 7.91 -10.43
CA ASP A 262 -9.86 7.95 -9.76
C ASP A 262 -8.72 7.78 -10.78
N TRP A 263 -8.98 7.08 -11.90
CA TRP A 263 -7.98 6.73 -12.91
C TRP A 263 -8.31 7.25 -14.31
N ASP A 264 -9.23 8.21 -14.46
CA ASP A 264 -9.54 8.80 -15.76
C ASP A 264 -8.25 9.20 -16.50
N ASN A 265 -8.16 8.79 -17.77
CA ASN A 265 -7.01 8.97 -18.66
C ASN A 265 -5.77 8.13 -18.34
N VAL A 266 -5.89 7.08 -17.51
CA VAL A 266 -4.78 6.16 -17.23
C VAL A 266 -5.20 4.72 -17.45
N ASP A 267 -4.79 4.16 -18.58
CA ASP A 267 -4.93 2.73 -18.84
C ASP A 267 -3.66 2.02 -18.32
N LEU A 268 -3.81 1.30 -17.21
CA LEU A 268 -2.76 0.42 -16.65
C LEU A 268 -2.43 -0.74 -17.59
N TYR A 269 -3.33 -1.06 -18.52
CA TYR A 269 -3.29 -2.22 -19.40
C TYR A 269 -3.30 -1.84 -20.89
N ASP A 270 -2.97 -0.60 -21.27
CA ASP A 270 -2.81 -0.26 -22.70
C ASP A 270 -1.61 -1.05 -23.24
N GLU A 271 -1.90 -2.16 -23.91
CA GLU A 271 -0.94 -3.07 -24.56
C GLU A 271 -0.17 -2.40 -25.72
N ARG A 272 -0.31 -1.08 -25.91
CA ARG A 272 0.32 -0.29 -26.96
C ARG A 272 1.54 0.50 -26.47
N LEU A 273 2.47 -0.14 -25.77
CA LEU A 273 3.85 0.35 -25.62
C LEU A 273 4.88 -0.78 -25.63
#